data_AF-A0A7I7TXD4-F1
#
_entry.id   AF-A0A7I7TXD4-F1
#
_cell.length_a   1.000
_cell.length_b   1.000
_cell.length_c   1.000
_cell.angle_alpha   90.00
_cell.angle_beta   90.00
_cell.angle_gamma   90.00
#
_symmetry.space_group_name_H-M   'P 1'
#
loop_
_entity.id
_entity.type
_entity.pdbx_description
1 polymer ?
#
loop_
_entity_poly.entity_id
_entity_poly.type
_entity_poly.pdbx_seq_one_letter_code
_entity_poly.pdbx_strand_id
1 'polypeptide(L)'
;MRQLDNAPPPPHWRPNLTAWTWVGVVVFVVGTIYCVVRAATSVAQGSVLGALIAGGLALMCVGLLAVLAVTFTVSAARYRESGGSATTLRVNPVIAVLYGVALAGAVLASSLYVIFSGRESVRMLFGADEVVRFLMAALLGISLLGLIGLVRSREPGRLRLTAAGVEHATFLGTRSAGWNQITDIADSAGNRALNPIVLTVRDAKPIVVSNADRYGDGGPAVYWLVRHYWRHPQDRGELADGRALQRLAAAQFTTD
;
A
#
# COMPACT_ATOMS: atom_id res chain seq x y z
N MET A 1 13.69 -17.41 -8.88
CA MET A 1 14.39 -16.13 -9.10
C MET A 1 13.70 -15.45 -10.27
N ARG A 2 12.99 -14.33 -10.02
CA ARG A 2 12.21 -13.64 -11.06
C ARG A 2 13.15 -12.78 -11.92
N GLN A 3 12.86 -12.72 -13.22
CA GLN A 3 13.39 -11.79 -14.24
C GLN A 3 13.10 -10.30 -13.87
N LEU A 4 13.67 -9.81 -12.78
CA LEU A 4 13.40 -8.48 -12.20
C LEU A 4 14.43 -7.42 -12.61
N ASP A 5 14.88 -7.35 -13.87
CA ASP A 5 16.09 -6.56 -14.18
C ASP A 5 16.09 -5.76 -15.49
N ASN A 6 14.95 -5.44 -16.11
CA ASN A 6 15.03 -4.78 -17.44
C ASN A 6 15.05 -3.24 -17.39
N ALA A 7 14.65 -2.59 -16.29
CA ALA A 7 14.75 -1.13 -16.13
C ALA A 7 15.55 -0.77 -14.88
N PRO A 8 16.62 0.05 -14.97
CA PRO A 8 17.37 0.48 -13.80
C PRO A 8 16.47 1.27 -12.84
N PRO A 9 16.62 1.12 -11.51
CA PRO A 9 15.87 1.95 -10.57
C PRO A 9 16.19 3.45 -10.77
N PRO A 10 15.22 4.35 -10.62
CA PRO A 10 15.48 5.79 -10.60
C PRO A 10 16.51 6.16 -9.51
N PRO A 11 17.30 7.24 -9.70
CA PRO A 11 18.43 7.57 -8.82
C PRO A 11 18.12 7.63 -7.32
N HIS A 12 16.93 8.10 -6.94
CA HIS A 12 16.54 8.24 -5.53
C HIS A 12 15.78 7.03 -4.97
N TRP A 13 15.52 6.01 -5.79
CA TRP A 13 14.81 4.82 -5.35
C TRP A 13 15.74 3.86 -4.63
N ARG A 14 15.21 3.20 -3.61
CA ARG A 14 15.97 2.24 -2.82
C ARG A 14 15.60 0.83 -3.28
N PRO A 15 16.57 0.04 -3.79
CA PRO A 15 16.29 -1.31 -4.28
C PRO A 15 15.93 -2.27 -3.15
N ASN A 16 16.34 -1.97 -1.92
CA ASN A 16 16.14 -2.82 -0.75
C ASN A 16 15.20 -2.18 0.27
N LEU A 17 14.48 -3.04 0.99
CA LEU A 17 13.79 -2.68 2.22
C LEU A 17 14.77 -1.95 3.15
N THR A 18 14.37 -0.76 3.63
CA THR A 18 15.20 0.01 4.56
C THR A 18 15.39 -0.77 5.86
N ALA A 19 16.48 -0.50 6.59
CA ALA A 19 16.71 -1.10 7.92
C ALA A 19 15.49 -0.91 8.84
N TRP A 20 14.83 0.24 8.76
CA TRP A 20 13.58 0.52 9.46
C TRP A 20 12.42 -0.38 9.07
N THR A 21 12.32 -0.77 7.80
CA THR A 21 11.31 -1.74 7.37
C THR A 21 11.57 -3.10 7.99
N TRP A 22 12.84 -3.54 8.07
CA TRP A 22 13.21 -4.78 8.74
C TRP A 22 12.95 -4.75 10.24
N VAL A 23 13.26 -3.63 10.91
CA VAL A 23 12.87 -3.42 12.31
C VAL A 23 11.36 -3.54 12.48
N GLY A 24 10.58 -2.91 11.61
CA GLY A 24 9.12 -3.03 11.60
C GLY A 24 8.65 -4.48 11.43
N VAL A 25 9.23 -5.22 10.47
CA VAL A 25 8.93 -6.64 10.25
C VAL A 25 9.20 -7.46 11.51
N VAL A 26 10.37 -7.29 12.14
CA VAL A 26 10.72 -8.00 13.38
C VAL A 26 9.72 -7.68 14.48
N VAL A 27 9.36 -6.41 14.66
CA VAL A 27 8.34 -5.99 15.65
C VAL A 27 7.00 -6.66 15.38
N PHE A 28 6.53 -6.69 14.14
CA PHE A 28 5.26 -7.34 13.79
C PHE A 28 5.32 -8.86 13.94
N VAL A 29 6.45 -9.50 13.65
CA VAL A 29 6.63 -10.96 13.84
C VAL A 29 6.62 -11.30 15.32
N VAL A 30 7.43 -10.62 16.13
CA VAL A 30 7.48 -10.82 17.59
C VAL A 30 6.12 -10.50 18.22
N GLY A 31 5.50 -9.39 17.81
CA GLY A 31 4.16 -9.00 18.24
C GLY A 31 3.10 -10.04 17.88
N THR A 32 3.18 -10.63 16.69
CA THR A 32 2.29 -11.74 16.28
C THR A 32 2.47 -12.95 17.18
N ILE A 33 3.71 -13.41 17.40
CA ILE A 33 4.00 -14.56 18.25
C ILE A 33 3.47 -14.31 19.66
N TYR A 34 3.76 -13.14 20.23
CA TYR A 34 3.24 -12.74 21.53
C TYR A 34 1.71 -12.77 21.58
N CYS A 35 1.03 -12.16 20.60
CA CYS A 35 -0.42 -12.12 20.57
C CYS A 35 -1.04 -13.51 20.42
N VAL A 36 -0.46 -14.39 19.60
CA VAL A 36 -0.92 -15.78 19.45
C VAL A 36 -0.76 -16.56 20.75
N VAL A 37 0.39 -16.44 21.42
CA VAL A 37 0.62 -17.07 22.73
C VAL A 37 -0.39 -16.54 23.75
N ARG A 38 -0.58 -15.22 23.82
CA ARG A 38 -1.56 -14.60 24.74
C ARG A 38 -2.99 -15.03 24.45
N ALA A 39 -3.36 -15.19 23.18
CA ALA A 39 -4.68 -15.68 22.79
C ALA A 39 -4.86 -17.13 23.29
N ALA A 40 -3.88 -18.00 23.04
CA ALA A 40 -3.92 -19.40 23.50
C ALA A 40 -3.99 -19.52 25.03
N THR A 41 -3.18 -18.75 25.77
CA THR A 41 -3.24 -18.74 27.24
C THR A 41 -4.57 -18.21 27.75
N SER A 42 -5.16 -17.23 27.08
CA SER A 42 -6.46 -16.67 27.48
C SER A 42 -7.60 -17.68 27.30
N VAL A 43 -7.56 -18.47 26.23
CA VAL A 43 -8.49 -19.59 26.03
C VAL A 43 -8.32 -20.63 27.13
N ALA A 44 -7.08 -21.01 27.47
CA ALA A 44 -6.81 -21.96 28.55
C ALA A 44 -7.30 -21.46 29.93
N GLN A 45 -7.30 -20.14 30.14
CA GLN A 45 -7.80 -19.50 31.36
C GLN A 45 -9.32 -19.22 31.33
N GLY A 46 -10.03 -19.61 30.27
CA GLY A 46 -11.47 -19.37 30.11
C GLY A 46 -11.86 -17.91 29.78
N SER A 47 -10.87 -17.06 29.49
CA SER A 47 -11.09 -15.65 29.15
C SER A 47 -11.33 -15.47 27.64
N VAL A 48 -12.58 -15.61 27.21
CA VAL A 48 -13.00 -15.37 25.82
C VAL A 48 -12.61 -13.95 25.36
N LEU A 49 -12.75 -12.97 26.25
CA LEU A 49 -12.45 -11.58 25.95
C LEU A 49 -10.96 -11.33 25.68
N GLY A 50 -10.07 -11.90 26.52
CA GLY A 50 -8.63 -11.82 26.31
C GLY A 50 -8.20 -12.49 25.01
N ALA A 51 -8.82 -13.64 24.70
CA ALA A 51 -8.58 -14.35 23.46
C ALA A 51 -8.98 -13.53 22.22
N LEU A 52 -10.13 -12.85 22.25
CA LEU A 52 -10.60 -12.01 21.16
C LEU A 52 -9.71 -10.77 20.95
N ILE A 53 -9.29 -10.10 22.02
CA ILE A 53 -8.40 -8.93 21.91
C ILE A 53 -7.04 -9.34 21.34
N ALA A 54 -6.42 -10.37 21.91
CA ALA A 54 -5.13 -10.86 21.44
C ALA A 54 -5.22 -11.42 20.01
N GLY A 55 -6.28 -12.15 19.68
CA GLY A 55 -6.54 -12.66 18.34
C GLY A 55 -6.75 -11.56 17.30
N GLY A 56 -7.48 -10.50 17.62
CA GLY A 56 -7.66 -9.35 16.73
C GLY A 56 -6.36 -8.59 16.45
N LEU A 57 -5.50 -8.43 17.46
CA LEU A 57 -4.15 -7.85 17.27
C LEU A 57 -3.24 -8.77 16.45
N ALA A 58 -3.29 -10.08 16.69
CA ALA A 58 -2.56 -11.05 15.87
C ALA A 58 -3.00 -10.95 14.40
N LEU A 59 -4.32 -10.87 14.15
CA LEU A 59 -4.88 -10.70 12.81
C LEU A 59 -4.39 -9.41 12.14
N MET A 60 -4.32 -8.30 12.89
CA MET A 60 -3.75 -7.04 12.41
C MET A 60 -2.29 -7.22 11.99
N CYS A 61 -1.44 -7.77 12.87
CA CYS A 61 -0.02 -7.95 12.60
C CYS A 61 0.23 -8.89 11.42
N VAL A 62 -0.44 -10.04 11.38
CA VAL A 62 -0.35 -11.01 10.27
C VAL A 62 -0.85 -10.39 8.98
N GLY A 63 -1.96 -9.65 9.00
CA GLY A 63 -2.50 -9.01 7.80
C GLY A 63 -1.54 -7.97 7.21
N LEU A 64 -0.89 -7.15 8.05
CA LEU A 64 0.12 -6.19 7.58
C LEU A 64 1.38 -6.87 7.03
N LEU A 65 1.84 -7.95 7.66
CA LEU A 65 2.93 -8.78 7.14
C LEU A 65 2.56 -9.43 5.80
N ALA A 66 1.32 -9.92 5.67
CA ALA A 66 0.82 -10.50 4.43
C ALA A 66 0.70 -9.46 3.31
N VAL A 67 0.27 -8.23 3.61
CA VAL A 67 0.31 -7.11 2.66
C VAL A 67 1.73 -6.87 2.15
N LEU A 68 2.70 -6.80 3.06
CA LEU A 68 4.10 -6.59 2.71
C LEU A 68 4.60 -7.74 1.83
N ALA A 69 4.36 -8.98 2.25
CA ALA A 69 4.74 -10.17 1.52
C ALA A 69 4.12 -10.18 0.11
N VAL A 70 2.81 -9.95 -0.03
CA VAL A 70 2.13 -9.92 -1.34
C VAL A 70 2.67 -8.80 -2.23
N THR A 71 3.01 -7.64 -1.66
CA THR A 71 3.59 -6.51 -2.40
C THR A 71 4.91 -6.90 -3.09
N PHE A 72 5.75 -7.72 -2.45
CA PHE A 72 7.04 -8.13 -3.02
C PHE A 72 7.01 -9.51 -3.71
N THR A 73 6.05 -10.37 -3.35
CA THR A 73 6.02 -11.77 -3.82
C THR A 73 4.91 -12.05 -4.80
N VAL A 74 4.01 -11.13 -5.16
CA VAL A 74 2.96 -11.40 -6.14
C VAL A 74 3.01 -10.39 -7.28
N SER A 75 3.14 -10.90 -8.50
CA SER A 75 3.11 -10.08 -9.70
C SER A 75 1.75 -9.41 -9.87
N ALA A 76 1.72 -8.09 -10.03
CA ALA A 76 0.51 -7.36 -10.42
C ALA A 76 0.30 -7.35 -11.94
N ALA A 77 1.11 -8.07 -12.73
CA ALA A 77 1.01 -8.06 -14.19
C ALA A 77 -0.37 -8.51 -14.72
N ARG A 78 -1.07 -9.37 -13.96
CA ARG A 78 -2.43 -9.84 -14.30
C ARG A 78 -3.52 -8.77 -14.21
N TYR A 79 -3.23 -7.63 -13.58
CA TYR A 79 -4.20 -6.54 -13.39
C TYR A 79 -3.89 -5.33 -14.27
N ARG A 80 -3.17 -5.56 -15.37
CA ARG A 80 -2.87 -4.57 -16.40
C ARG A 80 -3.88 -4.74 -17.53
N GLU A 81 -4.58 -3.67 -17.84
CA GLU A 81 -5.61 -3.66 -18.88
C GLU A 81 -5.25 -2.58 -19.90
N SER A 82 -5.21 -2.96 -21.18
CA SER A 82 -5.22 -1.99 -22.29
C SER A 82 -6.61 -2.04 -22.90
N GLY A 83 -7.33 -0.93 -22.86
CA GLY A 83 -8.71 -0.86 -23.32
C GLY A 83 -9.01 0.46 -24.00
N GLY A 84 -9.25 0.40 -25.32
CA GLY A 84 -9.96 1.35 -26.20
C GLY A 84 -9.51 2.82 -26.26
N SER A 85 -8.68 3.28 -25.33
CA SER A 85 -8.21 4.68 -25.19
C SER A 85 -7.14 4.85 -24.10
N ALA A 86 -6.91 3.82 -23.28
CA ALA A 86 -6.07 3.94 -22.09
C ALA A 86 -5.35 2.64 -21.72
N THR A 87 -4.20 2.81 -21.09
CA THR A 87 -3.46 1.76 -20.40
C THR A 87 -3.67 1.93 -18.90
N THR A 88 -4.27 0.94 -18.27
CA THR A 88 -4.62 0.96 -16.84
C THR A 88 -3.79 -0.06 -16.08
N LEU A 89 -3.07 0.42 -15.08
CA LEU A 89 -2.31 -0.38 -14.13
C LEU A 89 -3.07 -0.39 -12.80
N ARG A 90 -3.36 -1.56 -12.26
CA ARG A 90 -4.06 -1.72 -10.99
C ARG A 90 -3.20 -2.47 -9.99
N VAL A 91 -3.27 -2.05 -8.73
CA VAL A 91 -2.70 -2.81 -7.62
C VAL A 91 -3.50 -4.10 -7.44
N ASN A 92 -2.82 -5.17 -7.00
CA ASN A 92 -3.48 -6.44 -6.73
C ASN A 92 -4.60 -6.27 -5.67
N PRO A 93 -5.87 -6.61 -5.98
CA PRO A 93 -6.99 -6.45 -5.06
C PRO A 93 -6.82 -7.25 -3.75
N VAL A 94 -6.01 -8.31 -3.75
CA VAL A 94 -5.66 -9.06 -2.53
C VAL A 94 -5.03 -8.14 -1.48
N ILE A 95 -4.23 -7.14 -1.90
CA ILE A 95 -3.62 -6.18 -0.96
C ILE A 95 -4.71 -5.39 -0.22
N ALA A 96 -5.76 -4.96 -0.92
CA ALA A 96 -6.88 -4.25 -0.33
C ALA A 96 -7.67 -5.13 0.65
N VAL A 97 -7.91 -6.40 0.29
CA VAL A 97 -8.57 -7.37 1.17
C VAL A 97 -7.75 -7.62 2.44
N LEU A 98 -6.44 -7.85 2.31
CA LEU A 98 -5.56 -8.08 3.45
C LEU A 98 -5.47 -6.85 4.37
N TYR A 99 -5.41 -5.64 3.81
CA TYR A 99 -5.54 -4.41 4.59
C TYR A 99 -6.88 -4.33 5.32
N GLY A 100 -7.98 -4.66 4.65
CA GLY A 100 -9.32 -4.68 5.26
C GLY A 100 -9.41 -5.65 6.44
N VAL A 101 -8.88 -6.86 6.28
CA VAL A 101 -8.81 -7.87 7.34
C VAL A 101 -7.95 -7.39 8.51
N ALA A 102 -6.79 -6.79 8.23
CA ALA A 102 -5.91 -6.23 9.26
C ALA A 102 -6.58 -5.11 10.06
N LEU A 103 -7.24 -4.18 9.37
CA LEU A 103 -7.97 -3.06 9.97
C LEU A 103 -9.18 -3.55 10.78
N ALA A 104 -9.92 -4.53 10.29
CA ALA A 104 -11.04 -5.13 11.02
C ALA A 104 -10.57 -5.81 12.32
N GLY A 105 -9.46 -6.55 12.27
CA GLY A 105 -8.82 -7.12 13.47
C GLY A 105 -8.42 -6.06 14.48
N ALA A 106 -7.81 -4.97 14.01
CA ALA A 106 -7.42 -3.84 14.84
C ALA A 106 -8.64 -3.14 15.48
N VAL A 107 -9.70 -2.88 14.72
CA VAL A 107 -10.96 -2.28 15.23
C VAL A 107 -11.58 -3.18 16.29
N LEU A 108 -11.68 -4.49 16.05
CA LEU A 108 -12.25 -5.44 17.00
C LEU A 108 -11.45 -5.43 18.31
N ALA A 109 -10.13 -5.61 18.23
CA ALA A 109 -9.28 -5.68 19.42
C ALA A 109 -9.27 -4.37 20.22
N SER A 110 -9.10 -3.24 19.53
CA SER A 110 -9.05 -1.92 20.17
C SER A 110 -10.39 -1.51 20.77
N SER A 111 -11.51 -1.79 20.11
CA SER A 111 -12.85 -1.53 20.65
C SER A 111 -13.11 -2.34 21.92
N LEU A 112 -12.83 -3.64 21.89
CA LEU A 112 -12.99 -4.52 23.05
C LEU A 112 -12.09 -4.08 24.20
N TYR A 113 -10.84 -3.70 23.92
CA TYR A 113 -9.95 -3.18 24.96
C TYR A 113 -10.49 -1.88 25.58
N VAL A 114 -10.88 -0.89 24.78
CA VAL A 114 -11.34 0.42 25.28
C VAL A 114 -12.63 0.29 26.10
N ILE A 115 -13.56 -0.58 25.70
CA ILE A 115 -14.82 -0.82 26.40
C ILE A 115 -14.59 -1.57 27.72
N PHE A 116 -13.69 -2.56 27.73
CA PHE A 116 -13.52 -3.47 28.86
C PHE A 116 -12.20 -3.30 29.63
N SER A 117 -11.48 -2.20 29.45
CA SER A 117 -10.19 -1.94 30.12
C SER A 117 -10.29 -1.92 31.66
N GLY A 118 -11.48 -1.73 32.21
CA GLY A 118 -11.75 -1.84 33.65
C GLY A 118 -11.77 -3.28 34.19
N ARG A 119 -11.89 -4.30 33.33
CA ARG A 119 -11.94 -5.70 33.76
C ARG A 119 -10.54 -6.26 34.03
N GLU A 120 -10.43 -7.02 35.11
CA GLU A 120 -9.18 -7.64 35.54
C GLU A 120 -8.56 -8.55 34.46
N SER A 121 -9.40 -9.32 33.76
CA SER A 121 -8.97 -10.19 32.64
C SER A 121 -8.34 -9.44 31.47
N VAL A 122 -8.69 -8.17 31.25
CA VAL A 122 -8.11 -7.30 30.20
C VAL A 122 -6.85 -6.61 30.72
N ARG A 123 -6.86 -6.16 31.99
CA ARG A 123 -5.71 -5.57 32.66
C ARG A 123 -4.52 -6.54 32.75
N MET A 124 -4.79 -7.82 32.94
CA MET A 124 -3.74 -8.85 32.93
C MET A 124 -3.08 -9.04 31.56
N LEU A 125 -3.74 -8.59 30.47
CA LEU A 125 -3.24 -8.75 29.10
C LEU A 125 -2.13 -7.75 28.75
N PHE A 126 -2.32 -6.48 29.12
CA PHE A 126 -1.44 -5.37 28.71
C PHE A 126 -1.03 -4.43 29.85
N GLY A 127 -1.40 -4.74 31.09
CA GLY A 127 -1.27 -3.84 32.23
C GLY A 127 -2.47 -2.89 32.36
N ALA A 128 -2.59 -2.27 33.54
CA ALA A 128 -3.63 -1.28 33.85
C ALA A 128 -3.12 0.16 33.64
N ASP A 129 -2.41 0.40 32.54
CA ASP A 129 -1.79 1.70 32.26
C ASP A 129 -2.68 2.56 31.35
N GLU A 130 -2.89 3.82 31.74
CA GLU A 130 -3.60 4.82 30.93
C GLU A 130 -2.94 5.01 29.56
N VAL A 131 -1.60 4.85 29.46
CA VAL A 131 -0.87 4.94 28.19
C VAL A 131 -1.39 3.90 27.19
N VAL A 132 -1.58 2.65 27.61
CA VAL A 132 -2.08 1.58 26.74
C VAL A 132 -3.49 1.89 26.27
N ARG A 133 -4.33 2.47 27.14
CA ARG A 133 -5.68 2.89 26.79
C ARG A 133 -5.69 3.98 25.72
N PHE A 134 -4.84 4.99 25.83
CA PHE A 134 -4.69 6.00 24.79
C PHE A 134 -4.18 5.42 23.47
N LEU A 135 -3.20 4.51 23.52
CA LEU A 135 -2.69 3.84 22.33
C LEU A 135 -3.76 3.00 21.63
N MET A 136 -4.58 2.27 22.38
CA MET A 136 -5.69 1.48 21.83
C MET A 136 -6.79 2.37 21.25
N ALA A 137 -7.10 3.50 21.91
CA ALA A 137 -8.05 4.47 21.37
C ALA A 137 -7.54 5.13 20.07
N ALA A 138 -6.25 5.47 20.00
CA ALA A 138 -5.63 5.99 18.79
C ALA A 138 -5.63 4.95 17.66
N LEU A 139 -5.30 3.69 17.98
CA LEU A 139 -5.35 2.57 17.04
C LEU A 139 -6.77 2.37 16.50
N LEU A 140 -7.79 2.45 17.36
CA LEU A 140 -9.20 2.39 16.95
C LEU A 140 -9.53 3.50 15.95
N GLY A 141 -9.20 4.74 16.28
CA GLY A 141 -9.46 5.90 15.42
C GLY A 141 -8.79 5.77 14.05
N ILE A 142 -7.51 5.44 14.01
CA ILE A 142 -6.75 5.25 12.76
C ILE A 142 -7.32 4.08 11.96
N SER A 143 -7.67 2.97 12.62
CA SER A 143 -8.19 1.78 11.95
C SER A 143 -9.58 2.00 11.35
N LEU A 144 -10.45 2.74 12.06
CA LEU A 144 -11.76 3.14 11.54
C LEU A 144 -11.62 4.09 10.35
N LEU A 145 -10.76 5.10 10.44
CA LEU A 145 -10.50 6.02 9.32
C LEU A 145 -9.95 5.25 8.11
N GLY A 146 -9.03 4.32 8.32
CA GLY A 146 -8.50 3.44 7.28
C GLY A 146 -9.58 2.57 6.64
N LEU A 147 -10.46 1.96 7.44
CA LEU A 147 -11.53 1.09 6.94
C LEU A 147 -12.59 1.88 6.18
N ILE A 148 -12.97 3.06 6.68
CA ILE A 148 -13.89 3.97 5.97
C ILE A 148 -13.29 4.41 4.64
N GLY A 149 -11.99 4.76 4.63
CA GLY A 149 -11.26 5.09 3.40
C GLY A 149 -11.27 3.93 2.41
N LEU A 150 -11.01 2.71 2.89
CA LEU A 150 -11.00 1.50 2.07
C LEU A 150 -12.37 1.19 1.46
N VAL A 151 -13.45 1.28 2.25
CA VAL A 151 -14.83 1.03 1.78
C VAL A 151 -15.29 2.10 0.80
N ARG A 152 -14.91 3.37 1.03
CA ARG A 152 -15.23 4.46 0.10
C ARG A 152 -14.42 4.39 -1.18
N SER A 153 -13.20 3.85 -1.13
CA SER A 153 -12.37 3.67 -2.30
C SER A 153 -12.89 2.50 -3.13
N ARG A 154 -13.57 2.80 -4.23
CA ARG A 154 -14.05 1.76 -5.15
C ARG A 154 -12.91 1.00 -5.83
N GLU A 155 -11.72 1.63 -5.93
CA GLU A 155 -10.56 1.10 -6.64
C GLU A 155 -9.25 1.54 -5.97
N PRO A 156 -8.70 0.72 -5.06
CA PRO A 156 -7.49 1.07 -4.34
C PRO A 156 -6.25 0.94 -5.24
N GLY A 157 -5.67 2.08 -5.63
CA GLY A 157 -4.43 2.14 -6.41
C GLY A 157 -4.65 1.78 -7.87
N ARG A 158 -5.20 2.72 -8.64
CA ARG A 158 -5.27 2.65 -10.10
C ARG A 158 -4.45 3.78 -10.69
N LEU A 159 -3.55 3.45 -11.60
CA LEU A 159 -2.85 4.40 -12.45
C LEU A 159 -3.32 4.19 -13.89
N ARG A 160 -4.05 5.15 -14.44
CA ARG A 160 -4.55 5.12 -15.81
C ARG A 160 -3.81 6.17 -16.63
N LEU A 161 -3.21 5.71 -17.73
CA LEU A 161 -2.49 6.52 -18.69
C LEU A 161 -3.30 6.58 -19.98
N THR A 162 -3.60 7.79 -20.43
CA THR A 162 -4.36 8.06 -21.66
C THR A 162 -3.52 8.93 -22.58
N ALA A 163 -3.91 9.04 -23.85
CA ALA A 163 -3.25 9.99 -24.76
C ALA A 163 -3.35 11.45 -24.28
N ALA A 164 -4.39 11.79 -23.51
CA ALA A 164 -4.63 13.14 -22.99
C ALA A 164 -3.88 13.43 -21.69
N GLY A 165 -3.68 12.44 -20.82
CA GLY A 165 -3.06 12.65 -19.51
C GLY A 165 -2.99 11.41 -18.62
N VAL A 166 -2.69 11.68 -17.35
CA VAL A 166 -2.54 10.70 -16.28
C VAL A 166 -3.67 10.85 -15.28
N GLU A 167 -4.21 9.71 -14.84
CA GLU A 167 -5.21 9.62 -13.78
C GLU A 167 -4.72 8.64 -12.70
N HIS A 168 -4.74 9.06 -11.45
CA HIS A 168 -4.35 8.24 -10.30
C HIS A 168 -5.49 8.22 -9.28
N ALA A 169 -6.05 7.03 -9.05
CA ALA A 169 -7.06 6.78 -8.03
C ALA A 169 -6.41 6.20 -6.76
N THR A 170 -6.68 6.87 -5.64
CA THR A 170 -6.22 6.49 -4.30
C THR A 170 -7.39 6.28 -3.36
N PHE A 171 -7.09 5.81 -2.14
CA PHE A 171 -8.07 5.73 -1.06
C PHE A 171 -8.72 7.09 -0.71
N LEU A 172 -8.06 8.21 -1.02
CA LEU A 172 -8.52 9.56 -0.76
C LEU A 172 -9.28 10.19 -1.93
N GLY A 173 -9.39 9.48 -3.06
CA GLY A 173 -10.04 9.95 -4.28
C GLY A 173 -9.15 9.87 -5.51
N THR A 174 -9.71 10.32 -6.62
CA THR A 174 -9.08 10.31 -7.94
C THR A 174 -8.53 11.68 -8.28
N ARG A 175 -7.31 11.74 -8.80
CA ARG A 175 -6.71 12.94 -9.37
C ARG A 175 -6.29 12.69 -10.80
N SER A 176 -6.52 13.66 -11.66
CA SER A 176 -6.12 13.60 -13.06
C SER A 176 -5.37 14.88 -13.46
N ALA A 177 -4.41 14.74 -14.36
CA ALA A 177 -3.71 15.86 -14.96
C ALA A 177 -3.46 15.58 -16.44
N GLY A 178 -3.66 16.59 -17.29
CA GLY A 178 -3.25 16.54 -18.69
C GLY A 178 -1.73 16.52 -18.81
N TRP A 179 -1.18 15.88 -19.86
CA TRP A 179 0.28 15.84 -20.05
C TRP A 179 0.92 17.23 -20.17
N ASN A 180 0.18 18.20 -20.72
CA ASN A 180 0.61 19.60 -20.85
C ASN A 180 0.62 20.38 -19.53
N GLN A 181 -0.09 19.89 -18.51
CA GLN A 181 -0.11 20.49 -17.18
C GLN A 181 1.02 19.96 -16.31
N ILE A 182 1.61 18.81 -16.65
CA ILE A 182 2.73 18.22 -15.91
C ILE A 182 4.00 18.98 -16.26
N THR A 183 4.59 19.64 -15.26
CA THR A 183 5.84 20.41 -15.40
C THR A 183 7.07 19.59 -15.08
N ASP A 184 6.94 18.59 -14.22
CA ASP A 184 8.04 17.73 -13.81
C ASP A 184 7.54 16.36 -13.34
N ILE A 185 8.37 15.33 -13.51
CA ILE A 185 8.16 13.99 -12.98
C ILE A 185 9.40 13.64 -12.15
N ALA A 186 9.25 13.68 -10.84
CA ALA A 186 10.32 13.38 -9.90
C ALA A 186 10.16 11.98 -9.29
N ASP A 187 11.30 11.39 -8.94
CA ASP A 187 11.43 10.07 -8.31
C ASP A 187 11.57 10.15 -6.78
N SER A 188 11.48 11.36 -6.21
CA SER A 188 11.55 11.57 -4.76
C SER A 188 10.39 12.44 -4.25
N ALA A 189 9.85 12.07 -3.08
CA ALA A 189 8.83 12.83 -2.35
C ALA A 189 9.36 13.24 -0.95
N GLY A 190 10.67 13.43 -0.84
CA GLY A 190 11.37 13.50 0.45
C GLY A 190 11.17 12.21 1.25
N ASN A 191 10.95 12.32 2.57
CA ASN A 191 10.80 11.18 3.48
C ASN A 191 9.35 10.63 3.58
N ARG A 192 8.46 11.02 2.66
CA ARG A 192 7.00 10.79 2.80
C ARG A 192 6.48 9.56 2.07
N ALA A 193 7.23 9.01 1.12
CA ALA A 193 6.79 7.85 0.34
C ALA A 193 7.99 7.01 -0.13
N LEU A 194 7.84 5.68 -0.06
CA LEU A 194 8.80 4.74 -0.64
C LEU A 194 8.57 4.67 -2.15
N ASN A 195 9.65 4.72 -2.92
CA ASN A 195 9.67 4.60 -4.39
C ASN A 195 8.51 5.34 -5.08
N PRO A 196 8.41 6.68 -4.91
CA PRO A 196 7.29 7.45 -5.42
C PRO A 196 7.47 7.84 -6.89
N ILE A 197 6.36 8.04 -7.59
CA ILE A 197 6.30 8.81 -8.83
C ILE A 197 5.54 10.10 -8.49
N VAL A 198 6.24 11.23 -8.53
CA VAL A 198 5.67 12.54 -8.21
C VAL A 198 5.48 13.33 -9.50
N LEU A 199 4.23 13.53 -9.89
CA LEU A 199 3.89 14.36 -11.03
C LEU A 199 3.55 15.76 -10.52
N THR A 200 4.43 16.72 -10.81
CA THR A 200 4.22 18.13 -10.49
C THR A 200 3.30 18.73 -11.55
N VAL A 201 2.15 19.26 -11.09
CA VAL A 201 1.11 19.82 -11.95
C VAL A 201 1.11 21.33 -11.79
N ARG A 202 1.08 22.06 -12.91
CA ARG A 202 1.00 23.53 -12.92
C ARG A 202 -0.24 23.99 -12.17
N ASP A 203 -0.05 24.93 -11.24
CA ASP A 203 -1.10 25.58 -10.44
C ASP A 203 -2.00 24.60 -9.64
N ALA A 204 -1.52 23.37 -9.39
CA ALA A 204 -2.28 22.36 -8.68
C ALA A 204 -1.40 21.52 -7.74
N LYS A 205 -2.05 20.79 -6.82
CA LYS A 205 -1.33 19.87 -5.94
C LYS A 205 -0.72 18.73 -6.76
N PRO A 206 0.51 18.31 -6.45
CA PRO A 206 1.16 17.20 -7.15
C PRO A 206 0.34 15.91 -7.02
N ILE A 207 0.42 15.09 -8.06
CA ILE A 207 -0.11 13.72 -8.04
C ILE A 207 1.03 12.82 -7.57
N VAL A 208 0.86 12.21 -6.40
CA VAL A 208 1.87 11.32 -5.81
C VAL A 208 1.37 9.88 -5.93
N VAL A 209 2.09 9.07 -6.71
CA VAL A 209 1.93 7.63 -6.76
C VAL A 209 2.91 7.03 -5.75
N SER A 210 2.45 6.80 -4.53
CA SER A 210 3.26 6.17 -3.48
C SER A 210 3.40 4.67 -3.73
N ASN A 211 4.58 4.12 -3.44
CA ASN A 211 4.87 2.68 -3.52
C ASN A 211 4.58 2.12 -4.92
N ALA A 212 5.22 2.67 -5.94
CA ALA A 212 5.04 2.25 -7.34
C ALA A 212 5.30 0.75 -7.55
N ASP A 213 6.07 0.11 -6.67
CA ASP A 213 6.31 -1.34 -6.63
C ASP A 213 5.00 -2.17 -6.54
N ARG A 214 3.90 -1.59 -6.04
CA ARG A 214 2.60 -2.25 -5.95
C ARG A 214 1.94 -2.49 -7.31
N TYR A 215 2.38 -1.81 -8.36
CA TYR A 215 1.86 -1.96 -9.74
C TYR A 215 2.57 -3.09 -10.53
N GLY A 216 3.40 -3.89 -9.86
CA GLY A 216 3.90 -5.18 -10.32
C GLY A 216 5.41 -5.29 -10.33
N ASP A 217 5.93 -6.31 -11.03
CA ASP A 217 7.34 -6.74 -11.05
C ASP A 217 8.35 -5.69 -11.59
N GLY A 218 7.94 -4.46 -11.82
CA GLY A 218 8.79 -3.39 -12.32
C GLY A 218 8.30 -2.03 -11.85
N GLY A 219 8.27 -1.79 -10.53
CA GLY A 219 8.08 -0.44 -9.98
C GLY A 219 8.89 0.60 -10.76
N PRO A 220 10.21 0.38 -10.98
CA PRO A 220 11.04 1.22 -11.84
C PRO A 220 10.50 1.35 -13.27
N ALA A 221 10.09 0.25 -13.88
CA ALA A 221 9.53 0.24 -15.22
C ALA A 221 8.24 1.08 -15.33
N VAL A 222 7.42 1.14 -14.28
CA VAL A 222 6.23 2.01 -14.23
C VAL A 222 6.65 3.49 -14.17
N TYR A 223 7.68 3.84 -13.39
CA TYR A 223 8.24 5.20 -13.41
C TYR A 223 8.71 5.59 -14.81
N TRP A 224 9.51 4.74 -15.44
CA TRP A 224 10.05 5.00 -16.78
C TRP A 224 8.97 5.06 -17.85
N LEU A 225 7.92 4.23 -17.75
CA LEU A 225 6.75 4.28 -18.62
C LEU A 225 6.08 5.66 -18.57
N VAL A 226 5.78 6.16 -17.37
CA VAL A 226 5.12 7.47 -17.18
C VAL A 226 6.02 8.59 -17.71
N ARG A 227 7.32 8.54 -17.40
CA ARG A 227 8.29 9.55 -17.86
C ARG A 227 8.50 9.53 -19.38
N HIS A 228 8.50 8.35 -19.98
CA HIS A 228 8.63 8.18 -21.42
C HIS A 228 7.48 8.86 -22.17
N TYR A 229 6.22 8.58 -21.81
CA TYR A 229 5.06 9.19 -22.48
C TYR A 229 4.86 10.68 -22.18
N TRP A 230 5.41 11.17 -21.07
CA TRP A 230 5.49 12.61 -20.84
C TRP A 230 6.45 13.27 -21.85
N ARG A 231 7.66 12.72 -22.02
CA ARG A 231 8.70 13.26 -22.93
C ARG A 231 8.45 13.01 -24.41
N HIS A 232 7.67 11.99 -24.77
CA HIS A 232 7.42 11.60 -26.16
C HIS A 232 5.93 11.69 -26.50
N PRO A 233 5.39 12.91 -26.78
CA PRO A 233 3.99 13.09 -27.15
C PRO A 233 3.56 12.24 -28.36
N GLN A 234 4.46 11.99 -29.30
CA GLN A 234 4.24 11.18 -30.50
C GLN A 234 3.91 9.72 -30.20
N ASP A 235 4.42 9.18 -29.10
CA ASP A 235 4.26 7.76 -28.75
C ASP A 235 2.97 7.52 -27.95
N ARG A 236 2.24 8.57 -27.56
CA ARG A 236 1.04 8.46 -26.72
C ARG A 236 -0.11 7.67 -27.36
N GLY A 237 -0.10 7.49 -28.68
CA GLY A 237 -1.01 6.56 -29.37
C GLY A 237 -0.88 5.12 -28.88
N GLU A 238 0.33 4.72 -28.45
CA GLU A 238 0.60 3.39 -27.89
C GLU A 238 -0.18 3.09 -26.59
N LEU A 239 -0.62 4.13 -25.88
CA LEU A 239 -1.41 3.99 -24.65
C LEU A 239 -2.82 3.44 -24.92
N ALA A 240 -3.33 3.60 -26.15
CA ALA A 240 -4.66 3.16 -26.54
C ALA A 240 -4.68 1.79 -27.23
N ASP A 241 -3.55 1.34 -27.79
CA ASP A 241 -3.46 0.16 -28.66
C ASP A 241 -2.76 -1.06 -28.03
N GLY A 242 -2.25 -0.92 -26.80
CA GLY A 242 -1.63 -2.01 -26.03
C GLY A 242 -0.13 -2.14 -26.20
N ARG A 243 0.51 -1.39 -27.11
CA ARG A 243 1.97 -1.35 -27.25
C ARG A 243 2.65 -0.81 -25.99
N ALA A 244 1.99 0.06 -25.23
CA ALA A 244 2.49 0.51 -23.94
C ALA A 244 2.70 -0.63 -22.92
N LEU A 245 1.83 -1.65 -22.93
CA LEU A 245 2.01 -2.82 -22.06
C LEU A 245 3.14 -3.73 -22.53
N GLN A 246 3.33 -3.85 -23.85
CA GLN A 246 4.47 -4.57 -24.42
C GLN A 246 5.79 -3.88 -24.06
N ARG A 247 5.84 -2.54 -24.18
CA ARG A 247 6.98 -1.73 -23.78
C ARG A 247 7.29 -1.85 -22.29
N LEU A 248 6.26 -1.86 -21.44
CA LEU A 248 6.37 -2.11 -20.01
C LEU A 248 6.90 -3.51 -19.70
N ALA A 249 6.45 -4.54 -20.41
CA ALA A 249 6.93 -5.92 -20.22
C ALA A 249 8.38 -6.08 -20.69
N ALA A 250 8.78 -5.42 -21.77
CA ALA A 250 10.13 -5.43 -22.32
C ALA A 250 11.09 -4.43 -21.66
N ALA A 251 10.56 -3.54 -20.81
CA ALA A 251 11.24 -2.37 -20.24
C ALA A 251 12.03 -1.51 -21.26
N GLN A 252 11.46 -1.31 -22.44
CA GLN A 252 12.08 -0.55 -23.52
C GLN A 252 11.87 0.96 -23.33
N PHE A 253 12.61 1.54 -22.39
CA PHE A 253 12.55 2.96 -22.05
C PHE A 253 13.93 3.64 -22.10
N THR A 254 13.96 4.90 -22.51
CA THR A 254 15.12 5.78 -22.36
C THR A 254 15.27 6.18 -20.88
N THR A 255 16.43 5.86 -20.28
CA THR A 255 16.68 6.03 -18.83
C THR A 255 17.44 7.32 -18.48
N ASP A 256 17.59 8.24 -19.42
CA ASP A 256 18.40 9.47 -19.30
C ASP A 256 17.80 10.53 -18.37
#